data_AF-A0A8S3JL20-F1
#
_entry.id   AF-A0A8S3JL20-F1
#
_cell.length_a   1.000
_cell.length_b   1.000
_cell.length_c   1.000
_cell.angle_alpha   90.00
_cell.angle_beta   90.00
_cell.angle_gamma   90.00
#
_symmetry.space_group_name_H-M   'P 1'
#
loop_
_entity.id
_entity.type
_entity.pdbx_description
1 polymer ?
#
loop_
_entity_poly.entity_id
_entity_poly.type
_entity_poly.pdbx_seq_one_letter_code
_entity_poly.pdbx_strand_id
1 'polypeptide(L)'
;VEADGDSLRPITLRRASIRSNNQRQLDEEALNQHNIPLTVNDITHSNTDEYNRHIARLSYLSTEQMNIIKDIRRRGKNKIAAQNCRKRKATSVESLGEEVEALKRVKHELEERKKAILQQ
;
A
#
# COMPACT_ATOMS: atom_id res chain seq x y z
N VAL A 1 4.38 -25.67 14.53
CA VAL A 1 3.08 -25.36 13.90
C VAL A 1 2.88 -23.86 14.02
N GLU A 2 3.38 -23.12 13.03
CA GLU A 2 3.09 -21.69 12.92
C GLU A 2 1.60 -21.56 12.62
N ALA A 3 0.83 -21.00 13.55
CA ALA A 3 -0.58 -20.75 13.30
C ALA A 3 -0.70 -19.79 12.10
N ASP A 4 -1.37 -20.20 11.04
CA ASP A 4 -1.57 -19.42 9.82
C ASP A 4 -2.08 -18.01 10.17
N GLY A 5 -1.18 -17.02 10.10
CA GLY A 5 -1.42 -15.63 10.53
C GLY A 5 -2.52 -14.90 9.73
N ASP A 6 -3.13 -15.56 8.74
CA ASP A 6 -4.30 -15.08 8.02
C ASP A 6 -5.62 -15.44 8.71
N SER A 7 -5.64 -16.54 9.48
CA SER A 7 -6.82 -17.00 10.23
C SER A 7 -7.16 -16.08 11.41
N LEU A 8 -6.15 -15.43 12.00
CA LEU A 8 -6.29 -14.51 13.14
C LEU A 8 -6.73 -13.09 12.73
N ARG A 9 -6.83 -12.78 11.44
CA ARG A 9 -7.20 -11.44 10.97
C ARG A 9 -8.71 -11.21 11.09
N PRO A 10 -9.15 -9.97 11.40
CA PRO A 10 -10.56 -9.60 11.31
C PRO A 10 -11.19 -10.02 9.98
N ILE A 11 -12.39 -10.61 10.02
CA ILE A 11 -13.11 -11.14 8.84
C ILE A 11 -13.20 -10.10 7.71
N THR A 12 -13.37 -8.83 8.06
CA THR A 12 -13.42 -7.70 7.12
C THR A 12 -12.12 -7.53 6.32
N LEU A 13 -10.96 -7.70 6.98
CA LEU A 13 -9.64 -7.64 6.35
C LEU A 13 -9.36 -8.89 5.50
N ARG A 14 -9.80 -10.06 5.95
CA ARG A 14 -9.70 -11.30 5.16
C ARG A 14 -10.52 -11.21 3.88
N ARG A 15 -11.76 -10.71 3.95
CA ARG A 15 -12.61 -10.45 2.77
C ARG A 15 -11.99 -9.43 1.81
N ALA A 16 -11.35 -8.39 2.32
CA ALA A 16 -10.66 -7.41 1.47
C ALA A 16 -9.45 -8.02 0.74
N SER A 17 -8.70 -8.91 1.40
CA SER A 17 -7.60 -9.67 0.80
C SER A 17 -8.11 -10.57 -0.35
N ILE A 18 -9.16 -11.36 -0.08
CA ILE A 18 -9.80 -12.23 -1.07
C ILE A 18 -10.27 -11.43 -2.29
N ARG A 19 -11.00 -10.32 -2.07
CA ARG A 19 -11.44 -9.45 -3.16
C ARG A 19 -10.27 -8.93 -3.99
N SER A 20 -9.16 -8.58 -3.34
CA SER A 20 -7.99 -8.10 -4.06
C SER A 20 -7.29 -9.19 -4.87
N ASN A 21 -7.25 -10.43 -4.38
CA ASN A 21 -6.68 -11.56 -5.12
C ASN A 21 -7.55 -11.93 -6.31
N ASN A 22 -8.88 -11.99 -6.11
CA ASN A 22 -9.83 -12.20 -7.19
C ASN A 22 -9.69 -11.12 -8.26
N GLN A 23 -9.55 -9.85 -7.86
CA GLN A 23 -9.37 -8.77 -8.82
C GLN A 23 -8.08 -8.92 -9.65
N ARG A 24 -6.99 -9.41 -9.05
CA ARG A 24 -5.74 -9.67 -9.77
C ARG A 24 -5.92 -10.80 -10.80
N GLN A 25 -6.60 -11.87 -10.42
CA GLN A 25 -6.91 -12.99 -11.32
C GLN A 25 -7.76 -12.52 -12.50
N LEU A 26 -8.81 -11.73 -12.26
CA LEU A 26 -9.63 -11.13 -13.31
C LEU A 26 -8.81 -10.24 -14.26
N ASP A 27 -7.81 -9.53 -13.74
CA ASP A 27 -6.94 -8.68 -14.55
C ASP A 27 -5.97 -9.50 -15.41
N GLU A 28 -5.46 -10.61 -14.88
CA GLU A 28 -4.64 -11.56 -15.64
C GLU A 28 -5.46 -12.28 -16.72
N GLU A 29 -6.68 -12.69 -16.41
CA GLU A 29 -7.62 -13.28 -17.37
C GLU A 29 -7.98 -12.30 -18.50
N ALA A 30 -8.25 -11.03 -18.18
CA ALA A 30 -8.55 -10.01 -19.18
C ALA A 30 -7.36 -9.75 -20.13
N LEU A 31 -6.13 -9.78 -19.62
CA LEU A 31 -4.93 -9.65 -20.47
C LEU A 31 -4.79 -10.86 -21.41
N ASN A 32 -5.00 -12.07 -20.89
CA ASN A 32 -4.93 -13.31 -21.68
C ASN A 32 -6.03 -13.35 -22.76
N GLN A 33 -7.27 -13.02 -22.41
CA GLN A 33 -8.41 -13.03 -23.32
C GLN A 33 -8.20 -12.08 -24.52
N HIS A 34 -7.57 -10.93 -24.28
CA HIS A 34 -7.30 -9.94 -25.32
C HIS A 34 -5.90 -10.07 -25.95
N ASN A 35 -5.15 -11.17 -25.67
CA ASN A 35 -3.81 -11.44 -26.19
C ASN A 35 -2.82 -10.28 -25.98
N ILE A 36 -2.88 -9.63 -24.83
CA ILE A 36 -2.00 -8.51 -24.50
C ILE A 36 -0.67 -9.06 -23.95
N PRO A 37 0.48 -8.82 -24.61
CA PRO A 37 1.77 -9.38 -24.20
C PRO A 37 2.42 -8.56 -23.07
N LEU A 38 1.69 -8.32 -21.98
CA LEU A 38 2.16 -7.63 -20.78
C LEU A 38 1.62 -8.34 -19.55
N THR A 39 2.35 -8.26 -18.44
CA THR A 39 1.84 -8.77 -17.16
C THR A 39 1.16 -7.68 -16.35
N VAL A 40 0.22 -8.04 -15.48
CA VAL A 40 -0.38 -7.10 -14.49
C VAL A 40 0.71 -6.43 -13.65
N ASN A 41 1.79 -7.17 -13.36
CA ASN A 41 2.90 -6.66 -12.57
C ASN A 41 3.65 -5.52 -13.29
N ASP A 42 3.97 -5.70 -14.57
CA ASP A 42 4.64 -4.67 -15.38
C ASP A 42 3.73 -3.45 -15.56
N ILE A 43 2.45 -3.69 -15.86
CA ILE A 43 1.46 -2.62 -16.00
C ILE A 43 1.33 -1.79 -14.70
N THR A 44 1.48 -2.41 -13.53
CA THR A 44 1.25 -1.74 -12.24
C THR A 44 2.51 -1.13 -11.63
N HIS A 45 3.64 -1.86 -11.65
CA HIS A 45 4.86 -1.49 -10.94
C HIS A 45 5.87 -0.73 -11.79
N SER A 46 5.77 -0.77 -13.13
CA SER A 46 6.64 0.05 -13.99
C SER A 46 6.40 1.54 -13.74
N ASN A 47 7.50 2.30 -13.73
CA ASN A 47 7.45 3.77 -13.66
C ASN A 47 6.77 4.35 -14.93
N THR A 48 6.49 5.65 -14.94
CA THR A 48 5.76 6.28 -16.05
C THR A 48 6.50 6.15 -17.38
N ASP A 49 7.82 6.33 -17.39
CA ASP A 49 8.61 6.30 -18.61
C ASP A 49 8.71 4.90 -19.19
N GLU A 50 8.93 3.91 -18.34
CA GLU A 50 8.97 2.49 -18.72
C GLU A 50 7.62 2.01 -19.23
N TYR A 51 6.54 2.38 -18.56
CA TYR A 51 5.18 2.10 -19.03
C TYR A 51 4.94 2.73 -20.41
N ASN A 52 5.27 4.02 -20.59
CA ASN A 52 5.11 4.69 -21.87
C ASN A 52 5.96 4.05 -22.97
N ARG A 53 7.18 3.59 -22.66
CA ARG A 53 8.01 2.82 -23.60
C ARG A 53 7.36 1.49 -23.98
N HIS A 54 6.78 0.75 -23.02
CA HIS A 54 6.07 -0.50 -23.30
C HIS A 54 4.85 -0.27 -24.20
N ILE A 55 4.06 0.77 -23.90
CA ILE A 55 2.90 1.16 -24.71
C ILE A 55 3.32 1.60 -26.13
N ALA A 56 4.39 2.37 -26.25
CA ALA A 56 4.89 2.84 -27.55
C ALA A 56 5.37 1.68 -28.45
N ARG A 57 6.00 0.64 -27.86
CA ARG A 57 6.38 -0.59 -28.60
C ARG A 57 5.16 -1.42 -29.05
N LEU A 58 4.04 -1.26 -28.36
CA LEU A 58 2.79 -1.97 -28.61
C LEU A 58 1.77 -1.07 -29.32
N SER A 59 2.24 -0.23 -30.26
CA SER A 59 1.39 0.70 -31.02
C SER A 59 0.35 0.02 -31.91
N TYR A 60 0.45 -1.30 -32.11
CA TYR A 60 -0.50 -2.12 -32.87
C TYR A 60 -1.73 -2.54 -32.05
N LEU A 61 -1.79 -2.24 -30.75
CA LEU A 61 -2.94 -2.57 -29.90
C LEU A 61 -4.16 -1.72 -30.25
N SER A 62 -5.33 -2.36 -30.23
CA SER A 62 -6.64 -1.73 -30.37
C SER A 62 -6.90 -0.73 -29.23
N THR A 63 -7.76 0.26 -29.50
CA THR A 63 -8.29 1.18 -28.47
C THR A 63 -8.90 0.42 -27.29
N GLU A 64 -9.57 -0.70 -27.54
CA GLU A 64 -10.16 -1.55 -26.50
C GLU A 64 -9.08 -2.15 -25.59
N GLN A 65 -8.04 -2.77 -26.18
CA GLN A 65 -6.88 -3.32 -25.45
C GLN A 65 -6.16 -2.23 -24.65
N MET A 66 -6.02 -1.04 -25.22
CA MET A 66 -5.40 0.10 -24.56
C MET A 66 -6.21 0.56 -23.33
N ASN A 67 -7.54 0.54 -23.42
CA ASN A 67 -8.41 0.88 -22.30
C ASN A 67 -8.28 -0.15 -21.17
N ILE A 68 -8.21 -1.45 -21.48
CA ILE A 68 -7.97 -2.52 -20.51
C ILE A 68 -6.67 -2.29 -19.75
N ILE A 69 -5.56 -2.03 -20.46
CA ILE A 69 -4.26 -1.78 -19.84
C ILE A 69 -4.30 -0.57 -18.91
N LYS A 70 -4.90 0.53 -19.37
CA LYS A 70 -5.06 1.75 -18.56
C LYS A 70 -5.88 1.50 -17.30
N ASP A 71 -6.96 0.74 -17.39
CA ASP A 71 -7.82 0.44 -16.25
C ASP A 71 -7.14 -0.48 -15.23
N ILE A 72 -6.40 -1.49 -15.69
CA ILE A 72 -5.56 -2.32 -14.82
C ILE A 72 -4.53 -1.44 -14.10
N ARG A 73 -3.81 -0.58 -14.83
CA ARG A 73 -2.82 0.33 -14.23
C ARG A 73 -3.45 1.26 -13.21
N ARG A 74 -4.59 1.87 -13.53
CA ARG A 74 -5.32 2.79 -12.64
C ARG A 74 -5.71 2.10 -11.34
N ARG A 75 -6.28 0.88 -11.42
CA ARG A 75 -6.69 0.10 -10.23
C ARG A 75 -5.49 -0.36 -9.42
N GLY A 76 -4.44 -0.86 -10.06
CA GLY A 76 -3.19 -1.27 -9.42
C GLY A 76 -2.50 -0.11 -8.69
N LYS A 77 -2.37 1.05 -9.33
CA LYS A 77 -1.79 2.26 -8.71
C LYS A 77 -2.64 2.77 -7.55
N ASN A 78 -3.97 2.73 -7.64
CA ASN A 78 -4.85 3.11 -6.52
C ASN A 78 -4.66 2.18 -5.32
N LYS A 79 -4.55 0.86 -5.55
CA LYS A 79 -4.26 -0.10 -4.49
C LYS A 79 -2.94 0.22 -3.77
N ILE A 80 -1.87 0.49 -4.51
CA ILE A 80 -0.56 0.86 -3.95
C ILE A 80 -0.66 2.20 -3.19
N ALA A 81 -1.33 3.19 -3.76
CA ALA A 81 -1.52 4.49 -3.12
C ALA A 81 -2.26 4.36 -1.78
N ALA A 82 -3.33 3.55 -1.73
CA ALA A 82 -4.08 3.28 -0.50
C ALA A 82 -3.21 2.56 0.54
N GLN A 83 -2.40 1.57 0.14
CA GLN A 83 -1.44 0.91 1.02
C GLN A 83 -0.40 1.89 1.58
N ASN A 84 0.20 2.72 0.72
CA ASN A 84 1.17 3.73 1.13
C ASN A 84 0.54 4.79 2.04
N CYS A 85 -0.71 5.17 1.80
CA CYS A 85 -1.45 6.08 2.67
C CYS A 85 -1.63 5.50 4.07
N ARG A 86 -2.06 4.23 4.17
CA ARG A 86 -2.19 3.51 5.44
C ARG A 86 -0.85 3.36 6.15
N LYS A 87 0.22 2.99 5.42
CA LYS A 87 1.57 2.87 5.95
C LYS A 87 2.06 4.19 6.53
N ARG A 88 1.93 5.31 5.79
CA ARG A 88 2.28 6.64 6.30
C ARG A 88 1.50 7.00 7.56
N LYS A 89 0.19 6.75 7.59
CA LYS A 89 -0.62 7.02 8.77
C LYS A 89 -0.16 6.21 9.98
N ALA A 90 0.14 4.92 9.80
CA ALA A 90 0.66 4.06 10.86
C ALA A 90 2.01 4.58 11.38
N THR A 91 2.95 4.90 10.49
CA THR A 91 4.25 5.47 10.86
C THR A 91 4.10 6.81 11.60
N SER A 92 3.19 7.68 11.18
CA SER A 92 2.93 8.94 11.90
C SER A 92 2.35 8.70 13.30
N VAL A 93 1.47 7.71 13.46
CA VAL A 93 0.90 7.39 14.78
C VAL A 93 1.99 6.84 15.71
N GLU A 94 2.83 5.95 15.22
CA GLU A 94 3.97 5.39 15.96
C GLU A 94 4.94 6.48 16.41
N SER A 95 5.38 7.33 15.48
CA SER A 95 6.28 8.46 15.78
C SER A 95 5.69 9.45 16.79
N LEU A 96 4.40 9.78 16.69
CA LEU A 96 3.73 10.62 17.69
C LEU A 96 3.65 9.95 19.06
N GLY A 97 3.44 8.62 19.10
CA GLY A 97 3.48 7.85 20.34
C GLY A 97 4.83 7.94 21.03
N GLU A 98 5.91 7.78 20.26
CA GLU A 98 7.28 7.92 20.77
C GLU A 98 7.57 9.32 21.32
N GLU A 99 7.12 10.37 20.60
CA GLU A 99 7.27 11.77 21.03
C GLU A 99 6.53 12.04 22.34
N VAL A 100 5.29 11.56 22.47
CA VAL A 100 4.51 11.68 23.71
C VAL A 100 5.22 11.01 24.88
N GLU A 101 5.74 9.80 24.69
CA GLU A 101 6.48 9.09 25.74
C GLU A 101 7.79 9.80 26.11
N ALA A 102 8.48 10.39 25.14
CA ALA A 102 9.65 11.23 25.40
C ALA A 102 9.29 12.46 26.25
N LEU A 103 8.22 13.17 25.90
CA LEU A 103 7.74 14.34 26.63
C LEU A 103 7.31 14.00 28.06
N LYS A 104 6.66 12.84 28.27
CA LYS A 104 6.31 12.36 29.62
C LYS A 104 7.54 12.14 30.49
N ARG A 105 8.62 11.55 29.94
CA ARG A 105 9.88 11.36 30.65
C ARG A 105 10.51 12.69 31.06
N VAL A 106 10.59 13.65 30.13
CA VAL A 106 11.13 14.99 30.40
C VAL A 106 10.29 15.72 31.45
N LYS A 107 8.96 15.66 31.35
CA LYS A 107 8.05 16.25 32.34
C LYS A 107 8.32 15.68 33.72
N HIS A 108 8.42 14.36 33.85
CA HIS A 108 8.68 13.71 35.14
C HIS A 108 10.00 14.17 35.74
N GLU A 109 11.07 14.20 34.95
CA GLU A 109 12.38 14.68 35.41
C GLU A 109 12.33 16.14 35.91
N LEU A 110 11.62 17.02 35.20
CA LEU A 110 11.45 18.41 35.61
C LEU A 110 10.61 18.54 36.89
N GLU A 111 9.59 17.71 37.08
CA GLU A 111 8.79 17.68 38.30
C GLU A 111 9.61 17.24 39.51
N GLU A 112 10.46 16.22 39.37
CA GLU A 112 11.37 15.78 40.43
C GLU A 112 12.40 16.85 40.78
N ARG A 113 13.00 17.50 39.76
CA ARG A 113 13.91 18.64 39.98
C ARG A 113 13.23 19.80 40.71
N LYS A 114 11.99 20.13 40.34
CA LYS A 114 11.20 21.18 40.99
C LYS A 114 10.94 20.86 42.46
N LYS A 115 10.58 19.61 42.78
CA LYS A 115 10.36 19.16 44.17
C LYS A 115 11.64 19.29 44.99
N ALA A 116 12.78 18.89 44.44
CA ALA A 116 14.06 18.98 45.12
C ALA A 116 14.44 20.43 45.48
N ILE A 117 14.16 21.39 44.58
CA ILE A 117 14.40 22.81 44.84
C ILE A 117 13.48 23.36 45.94
N LEU A 118 12.21 22.95 45.97
CA LEU A 118 11.24 23.41 46.98
C LEU A 118 11.48 22.84 48.38
N GLN A 119 12.30 21.80 48.51
CA GLN A 119 12.65 21.16 49.78
C GLN A 119 13.95 21.71 50.39
N GLN A 120 14.62 22.67 49.73
CA GLN A 120 15.79 23.40 50.23
C GLN A 120 15.35 24.74 50.84
#